data_AF-A0A9D1BP80-F1
#
_entry.id   AF-A0A9D1BP80-F1
#
_cell.length_a   1.000
_cell.length_b   1.000
_cell.length_c   1.000
_cell.angle_alpha   90.00
_cell.angle_beta   90.00
_cell.angle_gamma   90.00
#
_symmetry.space_group_name_H-M   'P 1'
#
loop_
_entity.id
_entity.type
_entity.pdbx_description
1 polymer ?
#
loop_
_entity_poly.entity_id
_entity_poly.type
_entity_poly.pdbx_seq_one_letter_code
_entity_poly.pdbx_strand_id
1 'polypeptide(L)'
;MNLPVAFLALLIDRLLPPFAGLTRRLGHPVIWQGALISFLEKRLNRPSGSPMGRRMAGIVMLFVLVLVTGIVCALLSLQLRRLPAGWVLEAVLASIFLAHKSLEDAVARVADALDVSEGKNGTIAAARQAVSMIVGRDTGALDRHETARAAIESLAENASDGIIAPLFWLVLFGLPGIGVYKAINTADSMVGHLNARYRDFGWASARLDDLVNLVPSRLTALLFSLAALFLAGANPTDSWRTARKDASAHLSPNAGWPEAALAGALGFSLGGPRAYQGQVHDLAPMGNGRRDLEAGDIRLALKLFGRMTALALGATGLLTLIWWTFFQA
;
A
#
# COMPACT_ATOMS: atom_id res chain seq x y z
N MET A 1 13.53 -20.88 2.48
CA MET A 1 12.15 -21.05 1.97
C MET A 1 11.37 -19.75 1.77
N ASN A 2 11.73 -18.61 2.39
CA ASN A 2 10.95 -17.37 2.26
C ASN A 2 10.84 -16.86 0.81
N LEU A 3 11.91 -16.98 0.01
CA LEU A 3 11.92 -16.57 -1.40
C LEU A 3 10.87 -17.32 -2.26
N PRO A 4 10.84 -18.67 -2.28
CA PRO A 4 9.77 -19.41 -2.96
C PRO A 4 8.37 -19.05 -2.47
N VAL A 5 8.20 -18.85 -1.16
CA VAL A 5 6.92 -18.43 -0.56
C VAL A 5 6.52 -17.04 -1.07
N ALA A 6 7.44 -16.08 -1.12
CA ALA A 6 7.20 -14.72 -1.60
C ALA A 6 6.83 -14.69 -3.08
N PHE A 7 7.57 -15.42 -3.92
CA PHE A 7 7.28 -15.57 -5.34
C PHE A 7 5.87 -16.15 -5.55
N LEU A 8 5.56 -17.26 -4.89
CA LEU A 8 4.27 -17.93 -5.05
C LEU A 8 3.12 -17.08 -4.47
N ALA A 9 3.32 -16.40 -3.34
CA ALA A 9 2.31 -15.53 -2.75
C ALA A 9 1.95 -14.36 -3.67
N LEU A 10 2.94 -13.69 -4.26
CA LEU A 10 2.72 -12.62 -5.23
C LEU A 10 2.07 -13.14 -6.52
N LEU A 11 2.46 -14.34 -6.98
CA LEU A 11 1.85 -14.97 -8.14
C LEU A 11 0.36 -15.28 -7.90
N ILE A 12 0.04 -15.83 -6.73
CA ILE A 12 -1.35 -16.12 -6.30
C ILE A 12 -2.16 -14.82 -6.26
N ASP A 13 -1.69 -13.80 -5.56
CA ASP A 13 -2.40 -12.52 -5.40
C ASP A 13 -2.60 -11.79 -6.74
N ARG A 14 -1.65 -11.91 -7.68
CA ARG A 14 -1.77 -11.32 -9.02
C ARG A 14 -2.79 -12.04 -9.91
N LEU A 15 -2.86 -13.37 -9.84
CA LEU A 15 -3.64 -14.18 -10.79
C LEU A 15 -5.04 -14.51 -10.28
N LEU A 16 -5.20 -14.69 -8.97
CA LEU A 16 -6.46 -15.09 -8.38
C LEU A 16 -7.16 -13.88 -7.77
N PRO A 17 -8.50 -13.76 -7.93
CA PRO A 17 -9.24 -12.76 -7.19
C PRO A 17 -9.10 -13.02 -5.68
N PRO A 18 -9.26 -11.99 -4.84
CA PRO A 18 -9.25 -12.16 -3.39
C PRO A 18 -10.21 -13.29 -2.98
N PHE A 19 -9.79 -14.14 -2.04
CA PHE A 19 -10.53 -15.33 -1.59
C PHE A 19 -11.84 -14.97 -0.87
N ALA A 20 -12.82 -14.43 -1.60
CA ALA A 20 -14.02 -13.80 -1.05
C ALA A 20 -14.86 -14.76 -0.21
N GLY A 21 -14.87 -16.06 -0.53
CA GLY A 21 -15.57 -17.07 0.26
C GLY A 21 -14.89 -17.35 1.61
N LEU A 22 -13.56 -17.40 1.64
CA LEU A 22 -12.78 -17.68 2.84
C LEU A 22 -12.74 -16.46 3.76
N THR A 23 -12.47 -15.27 3.21
CA THR A 23 -12.46 -14.01 3.96
C THR A 23 -13.83 -13.65 4.51
N ARG A 24 -14.93 -13.98 3.82
CA ARG A 24 -16.29 -13.79 4.35
C ARG A 24 -16.61 -14.71 5.52
N ARG A 25 -16.06 -15.93 5.54
CA ARG A 25 -16.33 -16.94 6.60
C ARG A 25 -15.47 -16.75 7.84
N LEU A 26 -14.17 -16.52 7.66
CA LEU A 26 -13.22 -16.42 8.76
C LEU A 26 -12.95 -14.97 9.17
N GLY A 27 -13.21 -14.00 8.29
CA GLY A 27 -12.70 -12.65 8.42
C GLY A 27 -11.28 -12.54 7.86
N HIS A 28 -10.95 -11.38 7.29
CA HIS A 28 -9.59 -11.09 6.86
C HIS A 28 -8.69 -10.87 8.08
N PRO A 29 -7.43 -11.36 8.12
CA PRO A 29 -6.53 -11.15 9.26
C PRO A 29 -6.37 -9.69 9.72
N VAL A 30 -6.42 -8.74 8.78
CA VAL A 30 -6.42 -7.28 9.05
C VAL A 30 -7.62 -6.85 9.90
N ILE A 31 -8.79 -7.48 9.75
CA ILE A 31 -9.97 -7.20 10.59
C ILE A 31 -9.69 -7.62 12.03
N TRP A 32 -9.02 -8.76 12.25
CA TRP A 32 -8.65 -9.20 13.59
C TRP A 32 -7.62 -8.27 14.23
N GLN A 33 -6.63 -7.82 13.45
CA GLN A 33 -5.66 -6.80 13.89
C GLN A 33 -6.38 -5.50 14.28
N GLY A 34 -7.30 -5.02 13.43
CA GLY A 34 -8.10 -3.83 13.70
C GLY A 34 -9.03 -3.97 14.91
N ALA A 35 -9.58 -5.15 15.16
CA ALA A 35 -10.36 -5.43 16.35
C ALA A 35 -9.50 -5.35 17.62
N LEU A 36 -8.29 -5.90 17.58
CA LEU A 36 -7.33 -5.80 18.70
C LEU A 36 -6.91 -4.35 18.95
N ILE A 37 -6.58 -3.59 17.89
CA ILE A 37 -6.28 -2.15 17.98
C ILE A 37 -7.46 -1.41 18.61
N SER A 38 -8.67 -1.62 18.12
CA SER A 38 -9.88 -0.96 18.63
C SER A 38 -10.16 -1.29 20.10
N PHE A 39 -9.94 -2.55 20.50
CA PHE A 39 -10.10 -2.97 21.89
C PHE A 39 -9.08 -2.27 22.79
N LEU A 40 -7.80 -2.29 22.41
CA LEU A 40 -6.72 -1.67 23.18
C LEU A 40 -6.85 -0.15 23.22
N GLU A 41 -7.21 0.50 22.10
CA GLU A 41 -7.47 1.94 22.03
C GLU A 41 -8.56 2.35 23.03
N LYS A 42 -9.72 1.68 23.02
CA LYS A 42 -10.81 1.99 23.95
C LYS A 42 -10.43 1.78 25.43
N ARG A 43 -9.53 0.84 25.71
CA ARG A 43 -9.10 0.52 27.08
C ARG A 43 -7.98 1.43 27.58
N LEU A 44 -7.06 1.84 26.70
CA LEU A 44 -5.81 2.50 27.06
C LEU A 44 -5.81 4.01 26.73
N ASN A 45 -6.50 4.45 25.66
CA ASN A 45 -6.56 5.84 25.25
C ASN A 45 -7.57 6.63 26.10
N ARG A 46 -7.13 7.14 27.25
CA ARG A 46 -7.97 7.95 28.14
C ARG A 46 -7.91 9.43 27.72
N PRO A 47 -9.03 10.08 27.35
CA PRO A 47 -9.03 11.47 26.91
C PRO A 47 -8.52 12.47 27.96
N SER A 48 -8.74 12.17 29.24
CA SER A 48 -8.26 12.98 30.38
C SER A 48 -6.79 12.71 30.76
N GLY A 49 -6.12 11.79 30.07
CA GLY A 49 -4.72 11.44 30.34
C GLY A 49 -3.75 12.51 29.86
N SER A 50 -2.60 12.64 30.54
CA SER A 50 -1.52 13.51 30.09
C SER A 50 -0.98 13.08 28.72
N PRO A 51 -0.41 14.00 27.91
CA PRO A 51 0.17 13.66 26.61
C PRO A 51 1.18 12.50 26.68
N MET A 52 2.05 12.51 27.69
CA MET A 52 3.04 11.45 27.92
C MET A 52 2.38 10.10 28.27
N GLY A 53 1.33 10.11 29.12
CA GLY A 53 0.58 8.91 29.47
C GLY A 53 -0.10 8.29 28.25
N ARG A 54 -0.67 9.12 27.37
CA ARG A 54 -1.29 8.68 26.11
C ARG A 54 -0.27 8.12 25.12
N ARG A 55 0.93 8.71 25.02
CA ARG A 55 2.03 8.15 24.22
C ARG A 55 2.46 6.77 24.72
N MET A 56 2.65 6.62 26.03
CA MET A 56 3.02 5.33 26.63
C MET A 56 1.94 4.28 26.39
N ALA A 57 0.67 4.64 26.54
CA ALA A 57 -0.47 3.78 26.23
C ALA A 57 -0.47 3.33 24.75
N GLY A 58 -0.13 4.24 23.82
CA GLY A 58 0.06 3.94 22.41
C GLY A 58 1.20 2.97 22.13
N ILE A 59 2.35 3.16 22.78
CA ILE A 59 3.50 2.24 22.70
C ILE A 59 3.12 0.85 23.18
N VAL A 60 2.42 0.75 24.33
CA VAL A 60 1.96 -0.54 24.87
C VAL A 60 0.99 -1.23 23.91
N MET A 61 0.02 -0.49 23.35
CA MET A 61 -0.89 -1.05 22.34
C MET A 61 -0.12 -1.61 21.14
N LEU A 62 0.80 -0.82 20.57
CA LEU A 62 1.57 -1.22 19.40
C LEU A 62 2.46 -2.43 19.69
N PHE A 63 3.12 -2.46 20.85
CA PHE A 63 3.94 -3.58 21.29
C PHE A 63 3.10 -4.87 21.40
N VAL A 64 1.93 -4.81 22.05
CA VAL A 64 1.02 -5.95 22.17
C VAL A 64 0.55 -6.43 20.80
N LEU A 65 0.18 -5.52 19.90
CA LEU A 65 -0.26 -5.85 18.55
C LEU A 65 0.84 -6.58 17.76
N VAL A 66 2.07 -6.03 17.75
CA VAL A 66 3.22 -6.61 17.05
C VAL A 66 3.59 -7.96 17.65
N LEU A 67 3.64 -8.07 18.98
CA LEU A 67 3.99 -9.31 19.68
C LEU A 67 2.97 -10.42 19.38
N VAL A 68 1.68 -10.14 19.55
CA VAL A 68 0.61 -11.12 19.29
C VAL A 68 0.61 -11.56 17.84
N THR A 69 0.67 -10.61 16.90
CA THR A 69 0.70 -10.93 15.47
C THR A 69 1.94 -11.74 15.10
N GLY A 70 3.11 -11.33 15.58
CA GLY A 70 4.38 -12.01 15.34
C GLY A 70 4.37 -13.45 15.87
N ILE A 71 3.91 -13.66 17.10
CA ILE A 71 3.80 -15.00 17.70
C ILE A 71 2.85 -15.88 16.89
N VAL A 72 1.64 -15.39 16.56
CA VAL A 72 0.65 -16.17 15.79
C VAL A 72 1.22 -16.56 14.42
N CYS A 73 1.78 -15.61 13.68
CA CYS A 73 2.38 -15.89 12.37
C CYS A 73 3.60 -16.83 12.46
N ALA A 74 4.42 -16.71 13.50
CA ALA A 74 5.59 -17.57 13.72
C ALA A 74 5.17 -19.02 14.05
N LEU A 75 4.18 -19.19 14.92
CA LEU A 75 3.63 -20.51 15.23
C LEU A 75 3.00 -21.15 14.00
N LEU A 76 2.22 -20.40 13.22
CA LEU A 76 1.65 -20.89 11.96
C LEU A 76 2.75 -21.31 10.97
N SER A 77 3.75 -20.47 10.75
CA SER A 77 4.87 -20.78 9.85
C SER A 77 5.62 -22.04 10.33
N LEU A 78 5.91 -22.16 11.62
CA LEU A 78 6.58 -23.34 12.19
C LEU A 78 5.78 -24.62 11.98
N GLN A 79 4.45 -24.58 12.20
CA GLN A 79 3.61 -25.77 12.04
C GLN A 79 3.42 -26.15 10.58
N LEU A 80 3.22 -25.17 9.68
CA LEU A 80 3.09 -25.43 8.25
C LEU A 80 4.38 -26.03 7.69
N ARG A 81 5.55 -25.53 8.08
CA ARG A 81 6.84 -26.04 7.59
C ARG A 81 7.17 -27.47 8.03
N ARG A 82 6.44 -28.03 8.99
CA ARG A 82 6.54 -29.46 9.36
C ARG A 82 5.78 -30.38 8.40
N LEU A 83 4.81 -29.83 7.65
CA LEU A 83 4.00 -30.60 6.71
C LEU A 83 4.73 -30.72 5.36
N PRO A 84 4.62 -31.88 4.67
CA PRO A 84 5.05 -31.98 3.28
C PRO A 84 4.38 -30.89 2.43
N ALA A 85 5.19 -30.10 1.71
CA ALA A 85 4.73 -28.96 0.91
C ALA A 85 3.98 -27.86 1.68
N GLY A 86 4.07 -27.79 3.02
CA GLY A 86 3.34 -26.78 3.80
C GLY A 86 3.78 -25.33 3.52
N TRP A 87 4.94 -25.13 2.89
CA TRP A 87 5.35 -23.83 2.36
C TRP A 87 4.40 -23.29 1.28
N VAL A 88 3.67 -24.15 0.55
CA VAL A 88 2.63 -23.74 -0.41
C VAL A 88 1.43 -23.14 0.32
N LEU A 89 1.01 -23.78 1.42
CA LEU A 89 -0.05 -23.23 2.28
C LEU A 89 0.40 -21.93 2.96
N GLU A 90 1.67 -21.84 3.37
CA GLU A 90 2.25 -20.60 3.88
C GLU A 90 2.20 -19.47 2.82
N ALA A 91 2.45 -19.77 1.55
CA ALA A 91 2.32 -18.82 0.45
C ALA A 91 0.88 -18.36 0.21
N VAL A 92 -0.10 -19.27 0.31
CA VAL A 92 -1.53 -18.92 0.24
C VAL A 92 -1.93 -18.01 1.41
N LEU A 93 -1.43 -18.26 2.61
CA LEU A 93 -1.70 -17.37 3.75
C LEU A 93 -1.00 -16.02 3.60
N ALA A 94 0.24 -16.01 3.10
CA ALA A 94 0.98 -14.78 2.87
C ALA A 94 0.34 -13.92 1.77
N SER A 95 -0.25 -14.53 0.73
CA SER A 95 -0.89 -13.78 -0.37
C SER A 95 -2.09 -12.96 0.09
N ILE A 96 -2.76 -13.35 1.19
CA ILE A 96 -3.87 -12.59 1.79
C ILE A 96 -3.40 -11.21 2.31
N PHE A 97 -2.11 -11.03 2.59
CA PHE A 97 -1.56 -9.76 3.04
C PHE A 97 -1.04 -8.87 1.89
N LEU A 98 -1.07 -9.36 0.65
CA LEU A 98 -0.79 -8.59 -0.56
C LEU A 98 -2.11 -8.10 -1.16
N ALA A 99 -2.06 -6.97 -1.86
CA ALA A 99 -3.25 -6.29 -2.37
C ALA A 99 -3.20 -5.97 -3.88
N HIS A 100 -2.44 -6.73 -4.67
CA HIS A 100 -2.22 -6.49 -6.10
C HIS A 100 -3.53 -6.46 -6.88
N LYS A 101 -4.25 -7.59 -6.95
CA LYS A 101 -5.43 -7.71 -7.79
C LYS A 101 -6.56 -6.81 -7.32
N SER A 102 -6.75 -6.69 -6.00
CA SER A 102 -7.73 -5.78 -5.42
C SER A 102 -7.47 -4.32 -5.74
N LEU A 103 -6.21 -3.88 -5.75
CA LEU A 103 -5.82 -2.51 -6.09
C LEU A 103 -6.03 -2.23 -7.57
N GLU A 104 -5.59 -3.14 -8.44
CA GLU A 104 -5.79 -3.05 -9.89
C GLU A 104 -7.28 -2.90 -10.22
N ASP A 105 -8.12 -3.80 -9.70
CA ASP A 105 -9.55 -3.79 -9.94
C ASP A 105 -10.22 -2.51 -9.38
N ALA A 106 -9.77 -2.02 -8.22
CA ALA A 106 -10.35 -0.82 -7.61
C ALA A 106 -10.02 0.45 -8.39
N VAL A 107 -8.78 0.60 -8.85
CA VAL A 107 -8.35 1.74 -9.65
C VAL A 107 -8.95 1.68 -11.06
N ALA A 108 -9.04 0.48 -11.66
CA ALA A 108 -9.70 0.29 -12.95
C ALA A 108 -11.19 0.70 -12.91
N ARG A 109 -11.91 0.41 -11.83
CA ARG A 109 -13.30 0.86 -11.65
C ARG A 109 -13.45 2.38 -11.68
N VAL A 110 -12.46 3.14 -11.23
CA VAL A 110 -12.49 4.61 -11.32
C VAL A 110 -12.36 5.06 -12.78
N ALA A 111 -11.45 4.45 -13.54
CA ALA A 111 -11.31 4.73 -14.97
C ALA A 111 -12.60 4.39 -15.74
N ASP A 112 -13.18 3.21 -15.49
CA ASP A 112 -14.43 2.78 -16.12
C ASP A 112 -15.60 3.75 -15.78
N ALA A 113 -15.71 4.19 -14.52
CA ALA A 113 -16.72 5.14 -14.10
C ALA A 113 -16.54 6.54 -14.75
N LEU A 114 -15.29 6.94 -14.99
CA LEU A 114 -14.97 8.19 -15.69
C LEU A 114 -15.33 8.11 -17.18
N ASP A 115 -15.09 6.99 -17.85
CA ASP A 115 -15.46 6.80 -19.27
C ASP A 115 -16.97 6.87 -19.46
N VAL A 116 -17.74 6.22 -18.58
CA VAL A 116 -19.22 6.25 -18.65
C VAL A 116 -19.78 7.66 -18.47
N SER A 117 -19.10 8.52 -17.71
CA SER A 117 -19.54 9.90 -17.49
C SER A 117 -19.38 10.81 -18.71
N GLU A 118 -18.40 10.56 -19.58
CA GLU A 118 -18.18 11.34 -20.82
C GLU A 118 -19.34 11.21 -21.82
N GLY A 119 -19.93 10.01 -21.93
CA GLY A 119 -20.90 9.72 -22.99
C GLY A 119 -22.35 10.16 -22.74
N LYS A 120 -22.70 10.67 -21.54
CA LYS A 120 -24.12 10.78 -21.12
C LYS A 120 -24.55 12.10 -20.46
N ASN A 121 -23.88 13.23 -20.71
CA ASN A 121 -24.05 14.43 -19.85
C ASN A 121 -23.92 14.07 -18.35
N GLY A 122 -23.13 13.02 -18.07
CA GLY A 122 -23.25 12.23 -16.86
C GLY A 122 -22.53 12.91 -15.70
N THR A 123 -23.20 12.98 -14.56
CA THR A 123 -22.55 13.42 -13.33
C THR A 123 -21.35 12.51 -13.01
N ILE A 124 -20.22 13.09 -12.63
CA ILE A 124 -19.02 12.36 -12.17
C ILE A 124 -19.22 11.67 -10.80
N ALA A 125 -20.46 11.60 -10.31
CA ALA A 125 -20.81 11.05 -9.00
C ALA A 125 -20.37 9.58 -8.86
N ALA A 126 -20.54 8.76 -9.90
CA ALA A 126 -20.09 7.37 -9.88
C ALA A 126 -18.55 7.26 -9.75
N ALA A 127 -17.81 8.14 -10.43
CA ALA A 127 -16.35 8.18 -10.32
C ALA A 127 -15.88 8.70 -8.96
N ARG A 128 -16.55 9.73 -8.40
CA ARG A 128 -16.31 10.23 -7.03
C ARG A 128 -16.58 9.17 -5.96
N GLN A 129 -17.62 8.36 -6.15
CA GLN A 129 -17.93 7.23 -5.28
C GLN A 129 -16.90 6.11 -5.44
N ALA A 130 -16.50 5.78 -6.68
CA ALA A 130 -15.48 4.75 -6.90
C ALA A 130 -14.14 5.14 -6.27
N VAL A 131 -13.72 6.40 -6.44
CA VAL A 131 -12.45 6.89 -5.89
C VAL A 131 -12.50 7.03 -4.37
N SER A 132 -13.65 7.36 -3.75
CA SER A 132 -13.78 7.42 -2.29
C SER A 132 -13.55 6.09 -1.59
N MET A 133 -13.63 4.97 -2.32
CA MET A 133 -13.33 3.65 -1.78
C MET A 133 -11.83 3.36 -1.70
N ILE A 134 -10.98 4.18 -2.33
CA ILE A 134 -9.51 3.98 -2.38
C ILE A 134 -8.71 5.19 -1.88
N VAL A 135 -9.36 6.29 -1.48
CA VAL A 135 -8.69 7.45 -0.88
C VAL A 135 -9.26 7.77 0.49
N GLY A 136 -8.42 8.28 1.39
CA GLY A 136 -8.81 8.77 2.72
C GLY A 136 -9.21 10.25 2.77
N ARG A 137 -9.43 10.91 1.62
CA ARG A 137 -9.72 12.35 1.48
C ARG A 137 -11.16 12.61 1.03
N ASP A 138 -11.65 13.82 1.23
CA ASP A 138 -12.99 14.20 0.79
C ASP A 138 -13.09 14.19 -0.74
N THR A 139 -14.04 13.44 -1.29
CA THR A 139 -14.19 13.27 -2.76
C THR A 139 -15.38 13.99 -3.35
N GLY A 140 -16.31 14.48 -2.52
CA GLY A 140 -17.60 15.01 -2.95
C GLY A 140 -17.50 16.22 -3.88
N ALA A 141 -16.43 17.00 -3.78
CA ALA A 141 -16.18 18.18 -4.59
C ALA A 141 -15.19 17.97 -5.76
N LEU A 142 -14.54 16.80 -5.87
CA LEU A 142 -13.46 16.60 -6.85
C LEU A 142 -13.97 16.73 -8.27
N ASP A 143 -13.34 17.53 -9.10
CA ASP A 143 -13.59 17.52 -10.54
C ASP A 143 -13.11 16.21 -11.20
N ARG A 144 -13.26 16.14 -12.52
CA ARG A 144 -12.87 14.98 -13.31
C ARG A 144 -11.36 14.68 -13.21
N HIS A 145 -10.53 15.70 -13.36
CA HIS A 145 -9.08 15.57 -13.35
C HIS A 145 -8.55 15.31 -11.93
N GLU A 146 -9.15 15.91 -10.92
CA GLU A 146 -8.90 15.65 -9.51
C GLU A 146 -9.25 14.21 -9.12
N THR A 147 -10.32 13.66 -9.69
CA THR A 147 -10.72 12.26 -9.51
C THR A 147 -9.71 11.31 -10.18
N ALA A 148 -9.22 11.64 -11.38
CA ALA A 148 -8.18 10.86 -12.03
C ALA A 148 -6.84 10.91 -11.26
N ARG A 149 -6.41 12.11 -10.84
CA ARG A 149 -5.22 12.29 -9.99
C ARG A 149 -5.34 11.52 -8.67
N ALA A 150 -6.49 11.61 -7.99
CA ALA A 150 -6.77 10.86 -6.76
C ALA A 150 -6.54 9.34 -6.94
N ALA A 151 -7.04 8.77 -8.03
CA ALA A 151 -6.89 7.35 -8.31
C ALA A 151 -5.43 6.96 -8.60
N ILE A 152 -4.69 7.81 -9.33
CA ILE A 152 -3.29 7.57 -9.67
C ILE A 152 -2.38 7.74 -8.45
N GLU A 153 -2.62 8.74 -7.61
CA GLU A 153 -1.95 8.94 -6.32
C GLU A 153 -2.16 7.71 -5.43
N SER A 154 -3.41 7.28 -5.25
CA SER A 154 -3.74 6.08 -4.48
C SER A 154 -3.10 4.81 -5.06
N LEU A 155 -3.05 4.65 -6.39
CA LEU A 155 -2.37 3.53 -7.04
C LEU A 155 -0.88 3.50 -6.67
N ALA A 156 -0.20 4.65 -6.73
CA ALA A 156 1.23 4.73 -6.45
C ALA A 156 1.54 4.47 -4.98
N GLU A 157 0.81 5.11 -4.05
CA GLU A 157 0.95 4.91 -2.61
C GLU A 157 0.69 3.45 -2.22
N ASN A 158 -0.44 2.87 -2.64
CA ASN A 158 -0.78 1.49 -2.31
C ASN A 158 0.08 0.45 -3.04
N ALA A 159 0.74 0.81 -4.15
CA ALA A 159 1.72 -0.07 -4.77
C ALA A 159 2.94 -0.29 -3.85
N SER A 160 3.35 0.73 -3.09
CA SER A 160 4.33 0.59 -2.02
C SER A 160 3.73 -0.21 -0.86
N ASP A 161 2.67 0.31 -0.26
CA ASP A 161 2.27 -0.10 1.08
C ASP A 161 1.48 -1.42 1.10
N GLY A 162 0.80 -1.73 -0.01
CA GLY A 162 -0.01 -2.92 -0.19
C GLY A 162 0.69 -4.07 -0.92
N ILE A 163 1.87 -3.84 -1.52
CA ILE A 163 2.55 -4.86 -2.34
C ILE A 163 4.03 -4.92 -2.04
N ILE A 164 4.80 -3.88 -2.38
CA ILE A 164 6.27 -3.94 -2.31
C ILE A 164 6.77 -4.02 -0.86
N ALA A 165 6.21 -3.24 0.05
CA ALA A 165 6.55 -3.29 1.46
C ALA A 165 6.18 -4.64 2.13
N PRO A 166 4.94 -5.16 2.01
CA PRO A 166 4.64 -6.47 2.56
C PRO A 166 5.49 -7.58 1.92
N LEU A 167 5.75 -7.54 0.61
CA LEU A 167 6.63 -8.48 -0.09
C LEU A 167 8.08 -8.41 0.42
N PHE A 168 8.59 -7.20 0.66
CA PHE A 168 9.94 -6.98 1.19
C PHE A 168 10.09 -7.65 2.58
N TRP A 169 9.15 -7.41 3.48
CA TRP A 169 9.16 -8.01 4.82
C TRP A 169 8.88 -9.53 4.78
N LEU A 170 8.12 -10.02 3.80
CA LEU A 170 7.93 -11.46 3.55
C LEU A 170 9.25 -12.14 3.14
N VAL A 171 10.01 -11.53 2.24
CA VAL A 171 11.31 -12.07 1.81
C VAL A 171 12.26 -12.17 2.99
N LEU A 172 12.35 -11.13 3.82
CA LEU A 172 13.28 -11.08 4.94
C LEU A 172 12.88 -12.00 6.11
N PHE A 173 11.62 -11.94 6.55
CA PHE A 173 11.19 -12.58 7.80
C PHE A 173 10.06 -13.60 7.63
N GLY A 174 9.66 -13.93 6.40
CA GLY A 174 8.61 -14.91 6.13
C GLY A 174 7.22 -14.42 6.54
N LEU A 175 6.33 -15.36 6.85
CA LEU A 175 4.97 -15.05 7.29
C LEU A 175 4.90 -14.10 8.52
N PRO A 176 5.79 -14.22 9.53
CA PRO A 176 5.90 -13.21 10.60
C PRO A 176 6.16 -11.80 10.11
N GLY A 177 7.06 -11.64 9.13
CA GLY A 177 7.43 -10.33 8.58
C GLY A 177 6.27 -9.60 7.94
N ILE A 178 5.61 -10.26 6.97
CA ILE A 178 4.47 -9.67 6.27
C ILE A 178 3.29 -9.41 7.22
N GLY A 179 3.04 -10.32 8.16
CA GLY A 179 1.96 -10.17 9.15
C GLY A 179 2.19 -8.99 10.09
N VAL A 180 3.40 -8.87 10.65
CA VAL A 180 3.77 -7.75 11.54
C VAL A 180 3.77 -6.43 10.77
N TYR A 181 4.34 -6.39 9.57
CA TYR A 181 4.29 -5.20 8.72
C TYR A 181 2.83 -4.76 8.51
N LYS A 182 1.94 -5.67 8.14
CA LYS A 182 0.54 -5.31 7.91
C LYS A 182 -0.17 -4.86 9.19
N ALA A 183 0.20 -5.41 10.36
CA ALA A 183 -0.31 -4.95 11.64
C ALA A 183 0.12 -3.51 11.96
N ILE A 184 1.39 -3.16 11.70
CA ILE A 184 1.91 -1.79 11.86
C ILE A 184 1.17 -0.82 10.93
N ASN A 185 1.06 -1.16 9.65
CA ASN A 185 0.35 -0.37 8.66
C ASN A 185 -1.15 -0.19 8.99
N THR A 186 -1.78 -1.22 9.54
CA THR A 186 -3.17 -1.15 10.02
C THR A 186 -3.28 -0.25 11.26
N ALA A 187 -2.31 -0.30 12.18
CA ALA A 187 -2.30 0.57 13.36
C ALA A 187 -2.14 2.04 12.96
N ASP A 188 -1.27 2.36 12.01
CA ASP A 188 -1.14 3.72 11.50
C ASP A 188 -2.43 4.21 10.83
N SER A 189 -3.01 3.39 9.93
CA SER A 189 -4.27 3.73 9.26
C SER A 189 -5.47 3.92 10.21
N MET A 190 -5.45 3.32 11.42
CA MET A 190 -6.55 3.44 12.38
C MET A 190 -6.33 4.54 13.41
N VAL A 191 -5.12 4.64 13.96
CA VAL A 191 -4.81 5.53 15.08
C VAL A 191 -3.67 6.50 14.82
N GLY A 192 -3.02 6.50 13.65
CA GLY A 192 -1.91 7.41 13.31
C GLY A 192 -2.30 8.85 12.97
N HIS A 193 -3.61 9.14 12.89
CA HIS A 193 -4.12 10.44 12.48
C HIS A 193 -3.73 11.60 13.41
N LEU A 194 -3.40 12.76 12.82
CA LEU A 194 -3.06 14.00 13.53
C LEU A 194 -4.30 14.76 14.04
N ASN A 195 -5.18 14.10 14.79
CA ASN A 195 -6.34 14.73 15.42
C ASN A 195 -6.22 14.71 16.97
N ALA A 196 -7.10 15.45 17.66
CA ALA A 196 -7.04 15.57 19.13
C ALA A 196 -7.09 14.22 19.86
N ARG A 197 -7.80 13.23 19.30
CA ARG A 197 -7.96 11.88 19.87
C ARG A 197 -6.70 11.02 19.72
N TYR A 198 -5.92 11.23 18.66
CA TYR A 198 -4.87 10.31 18.26
C TYR A 198 -3.46 10.90 18.18
N ARG A 199 -3.31 12.22 18.17
CA ARG A 199 -2.00 12.90 18.04
C ARG A 199 -0.92 12.34 18.99
N ASP A 200 -1.27 12.06 20.24
CA ASP A 200 -0.33 11.48 21.21
C ASP A 200 -0.39 9.94 21.26
N PHE A 201 -1.59 9.36 21.24
CA PHE A 201 -1.76 7.90 21.35
C PHE A 201 -1.25 7.15 20.12
N GLY A 202 -1.48 7.69 18.93
CA GLY A 202 -1.06 7.14 17.64
C GLY A 202 0.40 7.38 17.27
N TRP A 203 1.10 8.23 18.02
CA TRP A 203 2.42 8.73 17.63
C TRP A 203 3.42 7.59 17.35
N ALA A 204 3.43 6.55 18.18
CA ALA A 204 4.32 5.42 18.00
C ALA A 204 3.99 4.60 16.74
N SER A 205 2.70 4.43 16.42
CA SER A 205 2.26 3.71 15.22
C SER A 205 2.71 4.45 13.96
N ALA A 206 2.47 5.76 13.87
CA ALA A 206 2.88 6.57 12.73
C ALA A 206 4.40 6.58 12.52
N ARG A 207 5.16 6.72 13.62
CA ARG A 207 6.64 6.72 13.53
C ARG A 207 7.21 5.37 13.16
N LEU A 208 6.63 4.28 13.65
CA LEU A 208 7.08 2.94 13.29
C LEU A 208 6.71 2.60 11.85
N ASP A 209 5.51 2.96 11.39
CA ASP A 209 5.10 2.79 9.99
C ASP A 209 6.04 3.56 9.05
N ASP A 210 6.30 4.83 9.36
CA ASP A 210 7.28 5.65 8.62
C ASP A 210 8.64 4.95 8.53
N LEU A 211 9.12 4.35 9.63
CA LEU A 211 10.41 3.68 9.67
C LEU A 211 10.44 2.40 8.81
N VAL A 212 9.42 1.54 8.93
CA VAL A 212 9.40 0.26 8.20
C VAL A 212 9.14 0.43 6.71
N ASN A 213 8.62 1.60 6.29
CA ASN A 213 8.39 1.96 4.89
C ASN A 213 9.53 2.77 4.25
N LEU A 214 10.60 3.13 4.99
CA LEU A 214 11.73 3.87 4.41
C LEU A 214 12.37 3.17 3.22
N VAL A 215 12.74 1.89 3.38
CA VAL A 215 13.38 1.12 2.29
C VAL A 215 12.35 0.71 1.22
N PRO A 216 11.17 0.15 1.59
CA PRO A 216 10.18 -0.25 0.60
C PRO A 216 9.68 0.85 -0.32
N SER A 217 9.44 2.07 0.18
CA SER A 217 8.94 3.19 -0.64
C SER A 217 9.95 3.59 -1.73
N ARG A 218 11.24 3.64 -1.38
CA ARG A 218 12.36 3.91 -2.31
C ARG A 218 12.56 2.77 -3.28
N LEU A 219 12.43 1.53 -2.82
CA LEU A 219 12.44 0.35 -3.70
C LEU A 219 11.28 0.42 -4.71
N THR A 220 10.10 0.85 -4.28
CA THR A 220 8.92 1.02 -5.15
C THR A 220 9.18 2.07 -6.22
N ALA A 221 9.74 3.24 -5.83
CA ALA A 221 10.15 4.28 -6.77
C ALA A 221 11.16 3.75 -7.80
N LEU A 222 12.19 3.01 -7.36
CA LEU A 222 13.16 2.39 -8.25
C LEU A 222 12.49 1.40 -9.21
N LEU A 223 11.59 0.54 -8.72
CA LEU A 223 10.87 -0.42 -9.55
C LEU A 223 9.97 0.28 -10.58
N PHE A 224 9.34 1.41 -10.24
CA PHE A 224 8.61 2.23 -11.22
C PHE A 224 9.55 2.81 -12.29
N SER A 225 10.72 3.33 -11.90
CA SER A 225 11.70 3.84 -12.87
C SER A 225 12.22 2.73 -13.79
N LEU A 226 12.44 1.52 -13.28
CA LEU A 226 12.81 0.36 -14.11
C LEU A 226 11.65 -0.11 -14.99
N ALA A 227 10.41 -0.08 -14.48
CA ALA A 227 9.22 -0.45 -15.25
C ALA A 227 9.00 0.47 -16.44
N ALA A 228 9.38 1.75 -16.33
CA ALA A 228 9.28 2.73 -17.41
C ALA A 228 10.15 2.36 -18.63
N LEU A 229 11.23 1.56 -18.45
CA LEU A 229 12.02 1.03 -19.59
C LEU A 229 11.21 0.11 -20.50
N PHE A 230 10.13 -0.47 -19.99
CA PHE A 230 9.30 -1.46 -20.68
C PHE A 230 7.91 -0.91 -21.06
N LEU A 231 7.74 0.42 -21.01
CA LEU A 231 6.49 1.09 -21.39
C LEU A 231 6.78 2.20 -22.40
N ALA A 232 6.33 2.01 -23.63
CA ALA A 232 6.48 3.02 -24.68
C ALA A 232 5.85 4.36 -24.26
N GLY A 233 6.60 5.45 -24.43
CA GLY A 233 6.19 6.80 -24.04
C GLY A 233 6.47 7.16 -22.58
N ALA A 234 6.92 6.21 -21.74
CA ALA A 234 7.37 6.51 -20.37
C ALA A 234 8.85 6.93 -20.34
N ASN A 235 9.24 7.70 -19.32
CA ASN A 235 10.61 8.18 -19.14
C ASN A 235 11.24 7.67 -17.81
N PRO A 236 12.15 6.68 -17.86
CA PRO A 236 12.79 6.13 -16.66
C PRO A 236 13.71 7.14 -15.95
N THR A 237 14.33 8.06 -16.70
CA THR A 237 15.24 9.07 -16.15
C THR A 237 14.46 10.12 -15.36
N ASP A 238 13.37 10.62 -15.95
CA ASP A 238 12.52 11.61 -15.29
C ASP A 238 11.72 10.99 -14.13
N SER A 239 11.39 9.70 -14.19
CA SER A 239 10.84 8.95 -13.05
C SER A 239 11.75 9.06 -11.82
N TRP A 240 13.02 8.64 -11.94
CA TRP A 240 13.95 8.65 -10.82
C TRP A 240 14.36 10.06 -10.39
N ARG A 241 14.50 10.99 -11.36
CA ARG A 241 14.81 12.39 -11.10
C ARG A 241 13.71 13.06 -10.28
N THR A 242 12.46 12.89 -10.70
CA THR A 242 11.28 13.45 -10.02
C THR A 242 11.12 12.84 -8.63
N ALA A 243 11.28 11.52 -8.49
CA ALA A 243 11.25 10.85 -7.18
C ALA A 243 12.26 11.45 -6.18
N ARG A 244 13.53 11.62 -6.58
CA ARG A 244 14.55 12.18 -5.69
C ARG A 244 14.34 13.65 -5.35
N LYS A 245 13.78 14.43 -6.28
CA LYS A 245 13.61 15.87 -6.13
C LYS A 245 12.35 16.23 -5.34
N ASP A 246 11.24 15.55 -5.63
CA ASP A 246 9.92 16.00 -5.21
C ASP A 246 9.30 15.12 -4.10
N ALA A 247 9.85 13.93 -3.79
CA ALA A 247 9.25 13.04 -2.79
C ALA A 247 9.14 13.68 -1.38
N SER A 248 10.08 14.55 -1.01
CA SER A 248 10.05 15.26 0.28
C SER A 248 8.97 16.32 0.38
N ALA A 249 8.27 16.63 -0.72
CA ALA A 249 7.17 17.57 -0.76
C ALA A 249 5.86 16.96 -0.21
N HIS A 250 5.80 15.64 -0.08
CA HIS A 250 4.69 14.92 0.54
C HIS A 250 4.76 14.97 2.08
N LEU A 251 3.61 14.91 2.76
CA LEU A 251 3.55 14.93 4.24
C LEU A 251 4.20 13.68 4.87
N SER A 252 3.96 12.52 4.26
CA SER A 252 4.64 11.27 4.62
C SER A 252 6.04 11.24 3.99
N PRO A 253 7.08 10.86 4.74
CA PRO A 253 8.44 10.69 4.23
C PRO A 253 8.59 9.55 3.20
N ASN A 254 7.53 8.74 3.02
CA ASN A 254 7.53 7.54 2.20
C ASN A 254 6.63 7.67 0.98
N ALA A 255 5.37 8.08 1.14
CA ALA A 255 4.38 8.05 0.05
C ALA A 255 4.76 8.94 -1.15
N GLY A 256 5.51 10.03 -0.93
CA GLY A 256 6.00 10.87 -2.01
C GLY A 256 6.96 10.16 -2.99
N TRP A 257 7.67 9.11 -2.55
CA TRP A 257 8.61 8.37 -3.42
C TRP A 257 7.92 7.66 -4.59
N PRO A 258 6.95 6.73 -4.36
CA PRO A 258 6.26 6.07 -5.46
C PRO A 258 5.39 7.06 -6.26
N GLU A 259 4.72 8.03 -5.63
CA GLU A 259 3.91 9.03 -6.34
C GLU A 259 4.74 9.85 -7.32
N ALA A 260 5.86 10.43 -6.86
CA ALA A 260 6.76 11.22 -7.70
C ALA A 260 7.45 10.38 -8.79
N ALA A 261 7.79 9.12 -8.50
CA ALA A 261 8.36 8.21 -9.49
C ALA A 261 7.36 7.91 -10.62
N LEU A 262 6.11 7.63 -10.29
CA LEU A 262 5.05 7.39 -11.28
C LEU A 262 4.77 8.67 -12.08
N ALA A 263 4.66 9.82 -11.41
CA ALA A 263 4.43 11.12 -12.05
C ALA A 263 5.52 11.44 -13.06
N GLY A 264 6.80 11.32 -12.66
CA GLY A 264 7.94 11.54 -13.55
C GLY A 264 8.02 10.53 -14.70
N ALA A 265 7.65 9.27 -14.46
CA ALA A 265 7.64 8.24 -15.50
C ALA A 265 6.64 8.56 -16.62
N LEU A 266 5.47 9.09 -16.28
CA LEU A 266 4.36 9.29 -17.21
C LEU A 266 4.20 10.75 -17.67
N GLY A 267 5.06 11.65 -17.21
CA GLY A 267 4.95 13.08 -17.52
C GLY A 267 3.68 13.70 -16.92
N PHE A 268 3.37 13.34 -15.67
CA PHE A 268 2.24 13.88 -14.92
C PHE A 268 2.69 14.87 -13.84
N SER A 269 1.73 15.64 -13.32
CA SER A 269 1.87 16.42 -12.09
C SER A 269 0.80 15.97 -11.09
N LEU A 270 1.22 15.26 -10.04
CA LEU A 270 0.37 14.73 -8.96
C LEU A 270 0.45 15.63 -7.71
N GLY A 271 -0.40 15.40 -6.72
CA GLY A 271 -0.47 16.22 -5.50
C GLY A 271 -1.22 17.53 -5.74
N GLY A 272 -0.84 18.60 -5.03
CA GLY A 272 -1.63 19.84 -4.95
C GLY A 272 -2.65 19.81 -3.81
N PRO A 273 -3.53 20.83 -3.74
CA PRO A 273 -4.51 20.97 -2.65
C PRO A 273 -5.37 19.71 -2.45
N ARG A 274 -5.51 19.27 -1.19
CA ARG A 274 -6.36 18.14 -0.78
C ARG A 274 -7.31 18.56 0.33
N ALA A 275 -8.57 18.14 0.29
CA ALA A 275 -9.53 18.39 1.36
C ALA A 275 -9.68 17.17 2.29
N TYR A 276 -9.56 17.38 3.60
CA TYR A 276 -9.82 16.37 4.63
C TYR A 276 -10.76 16.96 5.68
N GLN A 277 -11.91 16.31 5.91
CA GLN A 277 -12.90 16.77 6.90
C GLN A 277 -13.29 18.25 6.73
N GLY A 278 -13.38 18.70 5.47
CA GLY A 278 -13.68 20.09 5.10
C GLY A 278 -12.50 21.07 5.17
N GLN A 279 -11.30 20.64 5.58
CA GLN A 279 -10.10 21.49 5.61
C GLN A 279 -9.22 21.23 4.40
N VAL A 280 -8.86 22.30 3.67
CA VAL A 280 -7.95 22.23 2.53
C VAL A 280 -6.50 22.32 3.02
N HIS A 281 -5.73 21.30 2.72
CA HIS A 281 -4.29 21.26 2.90
C HIS A 281 -3.62 21.54 1.56
N ASP A 282 -2.85 22.63 1.49
CA ASP A 282 -2.07 22.97 0.31
C ASP A 282 -0.78 22.13 0.28
N LEU A 283 -0.81 21.04 -0.49
CA LEU A 283 0.35 20.17 -0.70
C LEU A 283 1.07 20.58 -1.97
N ALA A 284 2.39 20.51 -1.94
CA ALA A 284 3.19 20.77 -3.13
C ALA A 284 2.94 19.71 -4.22
N PRO A 285 2.91 20.10 -5.50
CA PRO A 285 2.82 19.15 -6.60
C PRO A 285 4.13 18.37 -6.76
N MET A 286 4.01 17.12 -7.23
CA MET A 286 5.13 16.25 -7.57
C MET A 286 5.12 16.00 -9.08
N GLY A 287 6.24 16.28 -9.74
CA GLY A 287 6.36 16.26 -11.20
C GLY A 287 5.90 17.56 -11.87
N ASN A 288 6.44 17.80 -13.06
CA ASN A 288 6.25 19.02 -13.85
C ASN A 288 5.43 18.80 -15.13
N GLY A 289 4.72 17.68 -15.22
CA GLY A 289 3.98 17.28 -16.41
C GLY A 289 2.52 17.75 -16.44
N ARG A 290 1.68 17.07 -17.23
CA ARG A 290 0.26 17.39 -17.35
C ARG A 290 -0.49 17.10 -16.05
N ARG A 291 -1.41 18.01 -15.69
CA ARG A 291 -2.26 17.90 -14.50
C ARG A 291 -3.70 17.50 -14.83
N ASP A 292 -4.16 17.84 -16.03
CA ASP A 292 -5.52 17.52 -16.52
C ASP A 292 -5.58 16.06 -16.97
N LEU A 293 -5.59 15.14 -15.99
CA LEU A 293 -5.56 13.69 -16.21
C LEU A 293 -6.97 13.12 -16.40
N GLU A 294 -7.06 12.04 -17.17
CA GLU A 294 -8.34 11.42 -17.54
C GLU A 294 -8.31 9.89 -17.34
N ALA A 295 -9.40 9.21 -17.68
CA ALA A 295 -9.49 7.75 -17.58
C ALA A 295 -8.37 7.03 -18.34
N GLY A 296 -8.00 7.53 -19.52
CA GLY A 296 -6.87 7.01 -20.29
C GLY A 296 -5.54 7.06 -19.54
N ASP A 297 -5.32 8.08 -18.72
CA ASP A 297 -4.12 8.25 -17.90
C ASP A 297 -4.10 7.30 -16.71
N ILE A 298 -5.26 7.03 -16.09
CA ILE A 298 -5.38 5.97 -15.07
C ILE A 298 -5.00 4.62 -15.68
N ARG A 299 -5.49 4.31 -16.89
CA ARG A 299 -5.13 3.07 -17.59
C ARG A 299 -3.65 3.02 -17.94
N LEU A 300 -3.02 4.15 -18.27
CA LEU A 300 -1.57 4.23 -18.49
C LEU A 300 -0.80 3.98 -17.18
N ALA A 301 -1.24 4.55 -16.06
CA ALA A 301 -0.69 4.29 -14.74
C ALA A 301 -0.81 2.82 -14.33
N LEU A 302 -1.96 2.18 -14.60
CA LEU A 302 -2.16 0.74 -14.40
C LEU A 302 -1.21 -0.12 -15.26
N LYS A 303 -0.92 0.29 -16.51
CA LYS A 303 0.09 -0.39 -17.33
C LYS A 303 1.47 -0.30 -16.70
N LEU A 304 1.89 0.87 -16.21
CA LEU A 304 3.18 1.01 -15.53
C LEU A 304 3.24 0.19 -14.24
N PHE A 305 2.19 0.23 -13.42
CA PHE A 305 2.02 -0.60 -12.24
C PHE A 305 2.11 -2.10 -12.54
N GLY A 306 1.46 -2.56 -13.61
CA GLY A 306 1.51 -3.95 -14.05
C GLY A 306 2.92 -4.43 -14.44
N ARG A 307 3.79 -3.52 -14.91
CA ARG A 307 5.18 -3.77 -15.32
C ARG A 307 6.09 -3.77 -14.09
N MET A 308 5.91 -2.80 -13.21
CA MET A 308 6.58 -2.70 -11.91
C MET A 308 6.39 -3.97 -11.09
N THR A 309 5.15 -4.45 -11.00
CA THR A 309 4.81 -5.67 -10.25
C THR A 309 5.30 -6.94 -10.95
N ALA A 310 5.38 -6.96 -12.29
CA ALA A 310 6.02 -8.06 -13.03
C ALA A 310 7.53 -8.12 -12.79
N LEU A 311 8.21 -6.96 -12.67
CA LEU A 311 9.62 -6.90 -12.30
C LEU A 311 9.87 -7.43 -10.88
N ALA A 312 9.00 -7.08 -9.91
CA ALA A 312 9.08 -7.62 -8.55
C ALA A 312 8.90 -9.16 -8.53
N LEU A 313 7.95 -9.68 -9.31
CA LEU A 313 7.74 -11.11 -9.49
C LEU A 313 8.95 -11.80 -10.14
N GLY A 314 9.51 -11.21 -11.20
CA GLY A 314 10.70 -11.71 -11.87
C GLY A 314 11.93 -11.74 -10.95
N ALA A 315 12.13 -10.67 -10.16
CA ALA A 315 13.23 -10.57 -9.20
C ALA A 315 13.12 -11.64 -8.10
N THR A 316 11.93 -11.80 -7.49
CA THR A 316 11.71 -12.84 -6.47
C THR A 316 11.83 -14.25 -7.04
N GLY A 317 11.39 -14.48 -8.28
CA GLY A 317 11.58 -15.75 -8.99
C GLY A 317 13.06 -16.05 -9.26
N LEU A 318 13.83 -15.09 -9.76
CA LEU A 318 15.26 -15.23 -10.01
C LEU A 318 16.03 -15.52 -8.70
N LEU A 319 15.74 -14.76 -7.64
CA LEU A 319 16.35 -15.00 -6.32
C LEU A 319 15.99 -16.38 -5.77
N THR A 320 14.77 -16.86 -6.01
CA THR A 320 14.35 -18.22 -5.66
C THR A 320 15.18 -19.27 -6.39
N LEU A 321 15.39 -19.11 -7.70
CA LEU A 321 16.19 -20.03 -8.51
C LEU A 321 17.65 -20.05 -8.04
N ILE A 322 18.27 -18.87 -7.85
CA ILE A 322 19.63 -18.75 -7.33
C ILE A 322 19.74 -19.45 -5.97
N TRP A 323 18.81 -19.18 -5.04
CA TRP A 323 18.81 -19.82 -3.73
C TRP A 323 18.74 -21.35 -3.83
N TRP A 324 17.90 -21.87 -4.72
CA TRP A 324 17.78 -23.31 -4.95
C TRP A 324 19.07 -23.92 -5.49
N THR A 325 19.70 -23.28 -6.48
CA THR A 325 20.94 -23.78 -7.11
C THR A 325 22.12 -23.85 -6.15
N PHE A 326 22.25 -22.89 -5.22
CA PHE A 326 23.44 -22.78 -4.37
C PHE A 326 23.29 -23.35 -2.95
N PHE A 327 22.06 -23.49 -2.43
CA PHE A 327 21.84 -23.85 -1.02
C PHE A 327 21.01 -25.13 -0.80
N GLN A 328 20.54 -25.78 -1.88
CA GLN A 328 19.86 -27.09 -1.82
C GLN A 328 20.57 -28.17 -2.66
N ALA A 329 21.81 -27.89 -3.11
CA ALA A 329 22.73 -28.86 -3.69
C ALA A 329 23.56 -29.56 -2.61
#